data_AF-A0A524R0P2-F1
#
_entry.id   AF-A0A524R0P2-F1
#
_cell.length_a   1.000
_cell.length_b   1.000
_cell.length_c   1.000
_cell.angle_alpha   90.00
_cell.angle_beta   90.00
_cell.angle_gamma   90.00
#
_symmetry.space_group_name_H-M   'P 1'
#
loop_
_entity.id
_entity.type
_entity.pdbx_description
1 polymer ?
#
loop_
_entity_poly.entity_id
_entity_poly.type
_entity_poly.pdbx_seq_one_letter_code
_entity_poly.pdbx_strand_id
1 'polypeptide(L)'
;MPYRNLSLQEIAHYLGLSVQDAEKLAQKGELPGEKVAGAWRFNKIRIVDWMHKTMHTHDEERLREIEEALGLHVERDPVREARHMVVTELVGLKGICLDLPARTRRSVLGELVKLAEKTGLLYDGVSLL
;
A
#
# COMPACT_ATOMS: atom_id res chain seq x y z
N MET A 1 -18.43 4.45 -10.87
CA MET A 1 -18.22 3.56 -9.70
C MET A 1 -18.80 4.27 -8.47
N PRO A 2 -19.60 3.63 -7.62
CA PRO A 2 -20.17 4.30 -6.46
C PRO A 2 -19.08 4.56 -5.41
N TYR A 3 -18.88 5.82 -5.05
CA TYR A 3 -17.97 6.22 -3.97
C TYR A 3 -18.50 5.66 -2.65
N ARG A 4 -17.90 4.57 -2.15
CA ARG A 4 -18.26 4.00 -0.85
C ARG A 4 -17.62 4.84 0.24
N ASN A 5 -18.46 5.64 0.91
CA ASN A 5 -18.07 6.37 2.12
C ASN A 5 -18.13 5.41 3.31
N LEU A 6 -17.05 5.34 4.08
CA LEU A 6 -16.93 4.56 5.31
C LEU A 6 -17.36 5.40 6.51
N SER A 7 -17.96 4.75 7.49
CA SER A 7 -18.22 5.32 8.82
C SER A 7 -16.96 5.32 9.69
N LEU A 8 -17.03 6.00 10.84
CA LEU A 8 -15.95 6.03 11.83
C LEU A 8 -15.55 4.63 12.33
N GLN A 9 -16.52 3.74 12.48
CA GLN A 9 -16.27 2.36 12.92
C GLN A 9 -15.58 1.55 11.82
N GLU A 10 -16.06 1.67 10.57
CA GLU A 10 -15.48 0.98 9.42
C GLU A 10 -14.05 1.44 9.15
N ILE A 11 -13.75 2.75 9.26
CA ILE A 11 -12.39 3.24 9.06
C ILE A 11 -11.45 2.85 10.20
N ALA A 12 -11.94 2.84 11.45
CA ALA A 12 -11.16 2.40 12.60
C ALA A 12 -10.73 0.94 12.45
N HIS A 13 -11.68 0.07 12.07
CA HIS A 13 -11.39 -1.32 11.75
C HIS A 13 -10.43 -1.45 10.56
N TYR A 14 -10.66 -0.69 9.49
CA TYR A 14 -9.82 -0.72 8.29
C TYR A 14 -8.37 -0.26 8.53
N LEU A 15 -8.13 0.62 9.51
CA LEU A 15 -6.79 1.13 9.82
C LEU A 15 -6.16 0.48 11.06
N GLY A 16 -6.87 -0.41 11.74
CA GLY A 16 -6.39 -1.01 12.98
C GLY A 16 -6.34 -0.12 14.19
N LEU A 17 -7.18 0.91 14.20
CA LEU A 17 -7.21 1.89 15.26
C LEU A 17 -8.42 1.66 16.15
N SER A 18 -8.32 2.10 17.40
CA SER A 18 -9.53 2.28 18.21
C SER A 18 -10.42 3.35 17.56
N VAL A 19 -11.75 3.24 17.75
CA VAL A 19 -12.71 4.24 17.22
C VAL A 19 -12.39 5.64 17.77
N GLN A 20 -11.93 5.73 19.02
CA GLN A 20 -11.55 6.99 19.66
C GLN A 20 -10.31 7.61 19.01
N ASP A 21 -9.32 6.79 18.65
CA ASP A 21 -8.10 7.31 18.02
C ASP A 21 -8.34 7.69 16.57
N ALA A 22 -9.14 6.92 15.83
CA ALA A 22 -9.62 7.31 14.50
C ALA A 22 -10.39 8.64 14.55
N GLU A 23 -11.21 8.86 15.58
CA GLU A 23 -11.92 10.12 15.77
C GLU A 23 -10.97 11.29 16.06
N LYS A 24 -10.00 11.11 16.97
CA LYS A 24 -8.99 12.13 17.27
C LYS A 24 -8.20 12.51 16.03
N LEU A 25 -7.78 11.53 15.22
CA LEU A 25 -7.04 11.79 13.98
C LEU A 25 -7.90 12.53 12.95
N ALA A 26 -9.19 12.20 12.85
CA ALA A 26 -10.14 12.92 12.00
C ALA A 26 -10.35 14.37 12.48
N GLN A 27 -10.49 14.58 13.80
CA GLN A 27 -10.63 15.91 14.39
C GLN A 27 -9.38 16.78 14.21
N LYS A 28 -8.19 16.19 14.28
CA LYS A 28 -6.90 16.86 14.02
C LYS A 28 -6.66 17.17 12.52
N GLY A 29 -7.47 16.59 11.63
CA GLY A 29 -7.28 16.71 10.17
C GLY A 29 -6.15 15.83 9.62
N GLU A 30 -5.58 14.94 10.44
CA GLU A 30 -4.54 13.99 10.04
C GLU A 30 -5.13 12.82 9.25
N LEU A 31 -6.38 12.44 9.54
CA LEU A 31 -7.15 11.45 8.78
C LEU A 31 -8.18 12.15 7.88
N PRO A 32 -8.15 11.97 6.54
CA PRO A 32 -9.05 12.68 5.65
C PRO A 32 -10.48 12.13 5.75
N GLY A 33 -11.30 12.82 6.54
CA GLY A 33 -12.73 12.58 6.68
C GLY A 33 -13.51 13.87 6.65
N GLU A 34 -14.80 13.78 6.33
CA GLU A 34 -15.73 14.90 6.33
C GLU A 34 -16.84 14.63 7.33
N LYS A 35 -17.21 15.64 8.11
CA LYS A 35 -18.35 15.54 9.04
C LYS A 35 -19.61 16.01 8.34
N VAL A 36 -20.47 15.05 7.97
CA VAL A 36 -21.73 15.29 7.24
C VAL A 36 -22.89 14.96 8.16
N ALA A 37 -23.78 15.92 8.40
CA ALA A 37 -24.95 15.77 9.28
C ALA A 37 -24.59 15.21 10.69
N GLY A 38 -23.47 15.67 11.26
CA GLY A 38 -23.01 15.25 12.59
C GLY A 38 -22.25 13.92 12.62
N ALA A 39 -22.21 13.16 11.53
CA ALA A 39 -21.49 11.89 11.44
C ALA A 39 -20.23 12.02 10.57
N TRP A 40 -19.16 11.32 10.95
CA TRP A 40 -17.95 11.21 10.14
C TRP A 40 -18.18 10.31 8.92
N ARG A 41 -17.70 10.76 7.76
CA ARG A 41 -17.73 10.05 6.49
C ARG A 41 -16.33 10.10 5.87
N PHE A 42 -15.81 8.92 5.52
CA PHE A 42 -14.47 8.77 4.96
C PHE A 42 -14.57 8.22 3.55
N ASN A 43 -14.12 8.99 2.55
CA ASN A 43 -14.09 8.49 1.19
C ASN A 43 -12.96 7.48 1.03
N LYS A 44 -13.29 6.23 0.68
CA LYS A 44 -12.31 5.14 0.60
C LYS A 44 -11.10 5.46 -0.31
N ILE A 45 -11.31 6.13 -1.45
CA ILE A 45 -10.22 6.46 -2.38
C ILE A 45 -9.26 7.46 -1.73
N ARG A 46 -9.80 8.50 -1.09
CA ARG A 46 -8.98 9.51 -0.38
C ARG A 46 -8.20 8.90 0.79
N ILE A 47 -8.80 7.93 1.49
CA ILE A 47 -8.11 7.18 2.55
C ILE A 47 -6.96 6.36 1.97
N VAL A 48 -7.17 5.64 0.86
CA VAL A 48 -6.12 4.83 0.22
C VAL A 48 -4.96 5.73 -0.24
N ASP A 49 -5.27 6.84 -0.91
CA ASP A 49 -4.25 7.80 -1.37
C ASP A 49 -3.47 8.42 -0.19
N TRP A 50 -4.16 8.73 0.90
CA TRP A 50 -3.53 9.21 2.13
C TRP A 50 -2.62 8.14 2.74
N MET A 51 -3.11 6.90 2.82
CA MET A 51 -2.36 5.78 3.38
C MET A 51 -1.07 5.57 2.60
N HIS A 52 -1.11 5.59 1.26
CA HIS A 52 0.09 5.52 0.44
C HIS A 52 1.10 6.64 0.78
N LYS A 53 0.63 7.88 0.96
CA LYS A 53 1.49 9.03 1.28
C LYS A 53 2.09 8.96 2.69
N THR A 54 1.34 8.45 3.67
CA THR A 54 1.77 8.38 5.08
C THR A 54 2.56 7.10 5.38
N MET A 55 2.36 6.02 4.61
CA MET A 55 3.08 4.74 4.77
C MET A 55 4.60 4.85 4.61
N HIS A 56 5.10 5.87 3.91
CA HIS A 56 6.54 6.09 3.75
C HIS A 56 7.25 6.55 5.03
N THR A 57 6.51 6.84 6.10
CA THR A 57 7.02 7.41 7.37
C THR A 57 6.78 6.53 8.60
N HIS A 58 6.31 5.30 8.42
CA HIS A 58 6.02 4.40 9.55
C HIS A 58 7.20 3.47 9.85
N ASP A 59 7.62 3.47 11.11
CA ASP A 59 8.59 2.50 11.64
C ASP A 59 8.02 1.07 11.61
N GLU A 60 8.92 0.08 11.66
CA GLU A 60 8.63 -1.34 11.49
C GLU A 60 7.55 -1.86 12.46
N GLU A 61 7.51 -1.35 13.69
CA GLU A 61 6.48 -1.71 14.69
C GLU A 61 5.08 -1.28 14.25
N ARG A 62 4.95 -0.08 13.69
CA ARG A 62 3.66 0.44 13.23
C ARG A 62 3.15 -0.33 12.01
N LEU A 63 4.06 -0.78 11.14
CA LEU A 63 3.71 -1.64 10.02
C LEU A 63 3.15 -2.99 10.51
N ARG A 64 3.74 -3.59 11.55
CA ARG A 64 3.21 -4.82 12.15
C ARG A 64 1.81 -4.65 12.76
N GLU A 65 1.54 -3.55 13.46
CA GLU A 65 0.19 -3.27 13.99
C GLU A 65 -0.85 -3.16 12.87
N ILE A 66 -0.48 -2.51 11.75
CA ILE A 66 -1.35 -2.38 10.59
C ILE A 66 -1.59 -3.76 9.94
N GLU A 67 -0.56 -4.59 9.82
CA GLU A 67 -0.70 -5.97 9.33
C GLU A 67 -1.61 -6.81 10.23
N GLU A 68 -1.45 -6.68 11.54
CA GLU A 68 -2.29 -7.36 12.54
C GLU A 68 -3.75 -7.00 12.38
N ALA A 69 -4.02 -5.69 12.36
CA ALA A 69 -5.36 -5.16 12.27
C ALA A 69 -6.07 -5.43 10.94
N LEU A 70 -5.33 -5.40 9.84
CA LEU A 70 -5.86 -5.73 8.52
C LEU A 70 -6.12 -7.24 8.37
N GLY A 71 -5.79 -8.06 9.38
CA GLY A 71 -5.85 -9.51 9.28
C GLY A 71 -4.86 -10.06 8.24
N LEU A 72 -3.80 -9.30 7.94
CA LEU A 72 -2.65 -9.77 7.15
C LEU A 72 -1.75 -10.69 7.97
N HIS A 73 -2.05 -10.88 9.27
CA HIS A 73 -1.76 -12.13 9.96
C HIS A 73 -2.55 -13.27 9.31
N VAL A 74 -2.03 -13.72 8.17
CA VAL A 74 -2.19 -15.09 7.72
C VAL A 74 -1.82 -15.94 8.92
N GLU A 75 -2.79 -16.66 9.51
CA GLU A 75 -2.46 -17.76 10.40
C GLU A 75 -1.34 -18.54 9.72
N ARG A 76 -0.22 -18.74 10.42
CA ARG A 76 0.98 -19.46 9.93
C ARG A 76 0.63 -20.92 9.63
N ASP A 77 -0.17 -21.13 8.60
CA ASP A 77 -0.33 -22.36 7.87
C ASP A 77 0.66 -22.27 6.71
N PRO A 78 1.82 -22.92 6.80
CA PRO A 78 2.86 -22.86 5.78
C PRO A 78 2.36 -23.30 4.39
N VAL A 79 1.25 -24.04 4.32
CA VAL A 79 0.63 -24.47 3.07
C VAL A 79 -0.19 -23.36 2.41
N ARG A 80 -0.81 -22.46 3.19
CA ARG A 80 -1.54 -21.28 2.68
C ARG A 80 -0.60 -20.12 2.36
N GLU A 81 0.46 -19.93 3.14
CA GLU A 81 1.48 -18.90 2.90
C GLU A 81 2.15 -19.08 1.53
N ALA A 82 2.46 -20.33 1.16
CA ALA A 82 2.96 -20.69 -0.17
C ALA A 82 1.96 -20.37 -1.31
N ARG A 83 0.65 -20.39 -1.05
CA ARG A 83 -0.40 -20.03 -2.03
C ARG A 83 -0.67 -18.51 -2.09
N HIS A 84 -0.33 -17.78 -1.04
CA HIS A 84 -0.48 -16.32 -0.95
C HIS A 84 0.78 -15.55 -1.36
N MET A 85 1.93 -16.22 -1.47
CA MET A 85 3.13 -15.74 -2.16
C MET A 85 2.95 -15.72 -3.69
N VAL A 86 1.84 -15.14 -4.16
CA VAL A 86 1.58 -14.93 -5.59
C VAL A 86 2.63 -13.99 -6.20
N VAL A 87 3.21 -13.10 -5.38
CA VAL A 87 4.23 -12.15 -5.85
C VAL A 87 5.48 -12.86 -6.35
N THR A 88 5.93 -13.95 -5.72
CA THR A 88 7.12 -14.68 -6.22
C THR A 88 6.87 -15.38 -7.54
N GLU A 89 5.62 -15.78 -7.82
CA GLU A 89 5.25 -16.34 -9.13
C GLU A 89 5.12 -15.25 -10.21
N LEU A 90 4.73 -14.02 -9.81
CA LEU A 90 4.64 -12.87 -10.70
C LEU A 90 5.99 -12.21 -10.97
N VAL A 91 6.95 -12.34 -10.05
CA VAL A 91 8.32 -11.80 -10.18
C VAL A 91 9.26 -12.95 -10.51
N GLY A 92 9.31 -13.31 -11.79
CA GLY A 92 10.29 -14.28 -12.28
C GLY A 92 11.73 -13.81 -12.02
N LEU A 93 12.67 -14.76 -11.85
CA LEU A 93 14.08 -14.47 -11.53
C LEU A 93 14.74 -13.46 -12.49
N LYS A 94 14.26 -13.35 -13.73
CA LYS A 94 14.74 -12.38 -14.73
C LYS A 94 14.45 -10.91 -14.37
N GLY A 95 13.45 -10.67 -13.51
CA GLY A 95 13.06 -9.34 -13.03
C GLY A 95 13.77 -8.92 -11.74
N ILE A 96 14.73 -9.72 -11.24
CA ILE A 96 15.45 -9.45 -10.00
C ILE A 96 16.87 -8.98 -10.33
N CYS A 97 17.26 -7.82 -9.79
CA CYS A 97 18.61 -7.28 -9.88
C CYS A 97 19.07 -6.86 -8.47
N LEU A 98 20.09 -7.55 -7.95
CA LEU A 98 20.61 -7.29 -6.60
C LEU A 98 21.52 -6.05 -6.56
N ASP A 99 22.29 -5.84 -7.63
CA ASP A 99 23.23 -4.74 -7.76
C ASP A 99 22.85 -3.86 -8.95
N LEU A 100 21.92 -2.92 -8.75
CA LEU A 100 21.49 -2.00 -9.80
C LEU A 100 22.61 -0.95 -10.06
N PRO A 101 23.28 -0.94 -11.23
CA PRO A 101 24.46 -0.11 -11.47
C PRO A 101 24.08 1.32 -11.87
N ALA A 102 23.37 2.03 -11.00
CA ALA A 102 22.87 3.38 -11.26
C ALA A 102 23.05 4.32 -10.05
N ARG A 103 23.36 5.59 -10.30
CA ARG A 103 23.62 6.60 -9.24
C ARG A 103 22.79 7.87 -9.36
N THR A 104 22.06 8.02 -10.46
CA THR A 104 21.25 9.21 -10.74
C THR A 104 19.83 8.79 -11.10
N ARG A 105 18.83 9.63 -10.84
CA ARG A 105 17.43 9.33 -11.16
C ARG A 105 17.24 8.81 -12.59
N ARG A 106 17.88 9.47 -13.58
CA ARG A 106 17.82 9.07 -14.99
C ARG A 106 18.45 7.69 -15.25
N SER A 107 19.62 7.43 -14.65
CA SER A 107 20.27 6.11 -14.79
C SER A 107 19.49 5.00 -14.09
N VAL A 108 18.86 5.29 -12.95
CA VAL A 108 18.02 4.32 -12.23
C VAL A 108 16.82 3.92 -13.09
N LEU A 109 16.10 4.90 -13.64
CA LEU A 109 14.96 4.62 -14.55
C LEU A 109 15.41 3.82 -15.77
N GLY A 110 16.56 4.19 -16.37
CA GLY A 110 17.16 3.44 -17.48
C GLY A 110 17.45 1.98 -17.15
N GLU A 111 18.09 1.72 -16.01
CA GLU A 111 18.40 0.35 -15.59
C GLU A 111 17.16 -0.45 -15.19
N LEU A 112 16.13 0.19 -14.60
CA LEU A 112 14.86 -0.45 -14.30
C LEU A 112 14.09 -0.83 -15.57
N VAL A 113 14.06 0.03 -16.58
CA VAL A 113 13.44 -0.28 -17.88
C VAL A 113 14.17 -1.45 -18.54
N LYS A 114 15.51 -1.44 -18.57
CA LYS A 114 16.30 -2.57 -19.08
C LYS A 114 16.03 -3.88 -18.34
N LEU A 115 15.88 -3.82 -17.01
CA LEU A 115 15.53 -5.01 -16.21
C LEU A 115 14.13 -5.52 -16.56
N ALA A 116 13.16 -4.61 -16.71
CA ALA A 116 11.80 -4.96 -17.10
C ALA A 116 11.74 -5.55 -18.53
N GLU A 117 12.50 -5.04 -19.49
CA GLU A 117 12.60 -5.61 -20.85
C GLU A 117 13.08 -7.07 -20.83
N LYS A 118 14.04 -7.42 -19.96
CA LYS A 118 14.54 -8.81 -19.82
C LYS A 118 13.46 -9.80 -19.40
N THR A 119 12.38 -9.33 -18.77
CA THR A 119 11.26 -10.19 -18.37
C THR A 119 10.38 -10.59 -19.56
N GLY A 120 10.41 -9.83 -20.66
CA GLY A 120 9.50 -10.01 -21.80
C GLY A 120 8.06 -9.56 -21.52
N LEU A 121 7.80 -8.97 -20.36
CA LEU A 121 6.48 -8.50 -19.93
C LEU A 121 6.29 -6.99 -20.15
N LEU A 122 7.35 -6.28 -20.55
CA LEU A 122 7.30 -4.84 -20.78
C LEU A 122 6.86 -4.54 -22.22
N TYR A 123 5.72 -3.85 -22.33
CA TYR A 123 5.27 -3.27 -23.58
C TYR A 123 5.79 -1.82 -23.69
N ASP A 124 6.42 -1.48 -24.82
CA ASP A 124 6.91 -0.14 -25.15
C ASP A 124 7.79 0.53 -24.07
N GLY A 125 8.99 -0.02 -23.85
CA GLY A 125 9.93 0.52 -22.86
C GLY A 125 10.47 1.92 -23.17
N VAL A 126 10.41 2.37 -24.43
CA VAL A 126 10.89 3.69 -24.85
C VAL A 126 9.99 4.80 -24.28
N SER A 127 8.70 4.53 -24.12
CA SER A 127 7.74 5.49 -23.54
C SER A 127 7.96 5.80 -22.05
N LEU A 128 8.77 4.98 -21.35
CA LEU A 128 9.01 5.08 -19.91
C LEU A 128 10.24 5.92 -19.53
N LEU A 129 11.02 6.40 -20.52
CA LEU A 129 12.28 7.13 -20.35
C LEU A 129 12.18 8.60 -20.77
#